data_AF-A0A7J3W853-F1
#
_entry.id   AF-A0A7J3W853-F1
#
_cell.length_a   1.000
_cell.length_b   1.000
_cell.length_c   1.000
_cell.angle_alpha   90.00
_cell.angle_beta   90.00
_cell.angle_gamma   90.00
#
_symmetry.space_group_name_H-M   'P 1'
#
loop_
_entity.id
_entity.type
_entity.pdbx_description
1 polymer ?
#
loop_
_entity_poly.entity_id
_entity_poly.type
_entity_poly.pdbx_seq_one_letter_code
_entity_poly.pdbx_strand_id
1 'polypeptide(L)'
;SNPIAKVCLKILGVKSACELAEVMASVGLAQNLAALKALATEGIQRGHMKLHARNIAIMAGATGELIDKVAERMVEERVIRIDKAKEILQKLLAEKKKEM
;
A
#
# COMPACT_ATOMS: atom_id res chain seq x y z
N SER A 1 -7.82 -16.19 -38.09
CA SER A 1 -7.22 -14.83 -38.02
C SER A 1 -8.03 -13.96 -37.08
N ASN A 2 -7.46 -13.45 -36.00
CA ASN A 2 -8.18 -12.65 -34.99
C ASN A 2 -8.44 -11.20 -35.50
N PRO A 3 -9.71 -10.75 -35.65
CA PRO A 3 -10.03 -9.40 -36.10
C PRO A 3 -9.49 -8.29 -35.17
N ILE A 4 -9.48 -8.53 -33.85
CA ILE A 4 -8.98 -7.57 -32.85
C ILE A 4 -7.49 -7.33 -33.06
N ALA A 5 -6.70 -8.37 -33.33
CA ALA A 5 -5.27 -8.23 -33.58
C ALA A 5 -4.96 -7.31 -34.78
N LYS A 6 -5.77 -7.38 -35.85
CA LYS A 6 -5.63 -6.48 -37.00
C LYS A 6 -5.93 -5.03 -36.64
N VAL A 7 -6.96 -4.80 -35.82
CA VAL A 7 -7.31 -3.45 -35.33
C VAL A 7 -6.20 -2.89 -34.44
N CYS A 8 -5.66 -3.68 -33.52
CA CYS A 8 -4.55 -3.26 -32.66
C CYS A 8 -3.30 -2.86 -33.46
N LEU A 9 -2.92 -3.64 -34.48
CA LEU A 9 -1.80 -3.29 -35.36
C LEU A 9 -2.06 -2.00 -36.16
N LYS A 10 -3.31 -1.80 -36.61
CA LYS A 10 -3.72 -0.55 -37.29
C LYS A 10 -3.65 0.67 -36.37
N ILE A 11 -4.05 0.53 -35.11
CA ILE A 11 -3.94 1.60 -34.10
C ILE A 11 -2.47 1.92 -33.82
N LEU A 12 -1.63 0.88 -33.69
CA LEU A 12 -0.21 1.04 -33.39
C LEU A 12 0.58 1.66 -34.55
N GLY A 13 0.13 1.45 -35.79
CA GLY A 13 0.71 2.09 -36.98
C GLY A 13 2.09 1.58 -37.38
N VAL A 14 2.53 0.45 -36.82
CA VAL A 14 3.82 -0.19 -37.13
C VAL A 14 3.83 -0.76 -38.56
N LYS A 15 4.94 -0.60 -39.24
CA LYS A 15 5.14 -0.98 -40.65
C LYS A 15 5.91 -2.29 -40.81
N SER A 16 6.59 -2.73 -39.76
CA SER A 16 7.37 -3.97 -39.78
C SER A 16 7.27 -4.74 -38.46
N ALA A 17 7.61 -6.03 -38.51
CA ALA A 17 7.73 -6.85 -37.31
C ALA A 17 8.86 -6.35 -36.38
N CYS A 18 9.90 -5.71 -36.93
CA CYS A 18 10.98 -5.12 -36.16
C CYS A 18 10.47 -3.93 -35.32
N GLU A 19 9.71 -3.02 -35.93
CA GLU A 19 9.08 -1.90 -35.21
C GLU A 19 8.14 -2.39 -34.10
N LEU A 20 7.36 -3.45 -34.37
CA LEU A 20 6.52 -4.07 -33.33
C LEU A 20 7.36 -4.60 -32.16
N ALA A 21 8.47 -5.28 -32.44
CA ALA A 21 9.36 -5.83 -31.41
C ALA A 21 9.99 -4.72 -30.55
N GLU A 22 10.42 -3.61 -31.16
CA GLU A 22 10.96 -2.44 -30.46
C GLU A 22 9.93 -1.78 -29.54
N VAL A 23 8.69 -1.65 -30.00
CA VAL A 23 7.58 -1.15 -29.18
C VAL A 23 7.33 -2.09 -28.00
N MET A 24 7.27 -3.40 -28.23
CA MET A 24 7.06 -4.38 -27.16
C MET A 24 8.18 -4.35 -26.12
N ALA A 25 9.44 -4.27 -26.55
CA ALA A 25 10.58 -4.15 -25.64
C ALA A 25 10.50 -2.86 -24.80
N SER A 26 10.16 -1.74 -25.44
CA SER A 26 9.99 -0.44 -24.78
C SER A 26 8.86 -0.47 -23.74
N VAL A 27 7.72 -1.08 -24.06
CA VAL A 27 6.60 -1.28 -23.13
C VAL A 27 7.02 -2.16 -21.95
N GLY A 28 7.76 -3.25 -22.21
CA GLY A 28 8.30 -4.12 -21.17
C GLY A 28 9.24 -3.38 -20.20
N LEU A 29 10.12 -2.53 -20.72
CA LEU A 29 11.00 -1.69 -19.90
C LEU A 29 10.22 -0.67 -19.07
N ALA A 30 9.23 0.00 -19.68
CA ALA A 30 8.37 0.94 -18.97
C ALA A 30 7.58 0.26 -17.84
N GLN A 31 7.06 -0.94 -18.10
CA GLN A 31 6.36 -1.75 -17.10
C GLN A 31 7.30 -2.18 -15.96
N ASN A 32 8.51 -2.63 -16.28
CA ASN A 32 9.52 -2.99 -15.28
C ASN A 32 9.89 -1.79 -14.40
N LEU A 33 10.14 -0.62 -15.01
CA LEU A 33 10.42 0.61 -14.28
C LEU A 33 9.27 1.02 -13.37
N ALA A 34 8.03 0.97 -13.86
CA ALA A 34 6.85 1.30 -13.06
C ALA A 34 6.69 0.35 -11.86
N ALA A 35 6.91 -0.96 -12.05
CA ALA A 35 6.86 -1.96 -10.99
C ALA A 35 7.96 -1.72 -9.94
N LEU A 36 9.20 -1.52 -10.37
CA LEU A 36 10.32 -1.20 -9.46
C LEU A 36 10.06 0.09 -8.70
N LYS A 37 9.57 1.14 -9.38
CA LYS A 37 9.22 2.41 -8.74
C LYS A 37 8.13 2.19 -7.70
N ALA A 38 7.06 1.48 -8.03
CA ALA A 38 5.98 1.18 -7.08
C ALA A 38 6.50 0.47 -5.82
N LEU A 39 7.34 -0.56 -5.99
CA LEU A 39 7.95 -1.31 -4.88
C LEU A 39 8.96 -0.49 -4.06
N ALA A 40 9.73 0.38 -4.72
CA ALA A 40 10.74 1.22 -4.07
C ALA A 40 10.16 2.49 -3.44
N THR A 41 8.97 2.95 -3.86
CA THR A 41 8.35 4.14 -3.28
C THR A 41 7.74 3.84 -1.92
N GLU A 42 7.93 4.79 -1.00
CA GLU A 42 7.36 4.72 0.35
C GLU A 42 5.83 4.73 0.36
N GLY A 43 5.14 5.18 -0.70
CA GLY A 43 3.68 5.29 -0.72
C GLY A 43 2.98 3.96 -0.42
N ILE A 44 3.42 2.86 -1.06
CA ILE A 44 2.86 1.52 -0.84
C ILE A 44 3.23 1.02 0.56
N GLN A 45 4.49 1.20 0.97
CA GLN A 45 4.98 0.77 2.28
C GLN A 45 4.29 1.51 3.43
N ARG A 46 4.12 2.84 3.34
CA ARG A 46 3.39 3.66 4.31
C ARG A 46 1.94 3.24 4.42
N GLY A 47 1.28 2.95 3.30
CA GLY A 47 -0.09 2.43 3.27
C GLY A 47 -0.19 1.08 4.01
N HIS A 48 0.72 0.16 3.71
CA HIS A 48 0.78 -1.15 4.36
C HIS A 48 1.06 -1.04 5.86
N MET A 49 2.01 -0.17 6.26
CA MET A 49 2.35 0.05 7.66
C MET A 49 1.20 0.70 8.45
N LYS A 50 0.44 1.61 7.84
CA LYS A 50 -0.78 2.19 8.46
C LYS A 50 -1.83 1.11 8.70
N LEU A 51 -2.10 0.25 7.71
CA LEU A 51 -3.03 -0.87 7.87
C LEU A 51 -2.53 -1.87 8.91
N HIS A 52 -1.23 -2.17 8.91
CA HIS A 52 -0.61 -3.07 9.87
C HIS A 52 -0.75 -2.55 11.30
N ALA A 53 -0.46 -1.27 11.55
CA ALA A 53 -0.65 -0.65 12.87
C ALA A 53 -2.11 -0.72 13.35
N ARG A 54 -3.09 -0.45 12.46
CA ARG A 54 -4.52 -0.61 12.79
C ARG A 54 -4.87 -2.05 13.15
N ASN A 55 -4.37 -3.02 12.38
CA ASN A 55 -4.61 -4.44 12.67
C ASN A 55 -4.04 -4.84 14.04
N ILE A 56 -2.84 -4.38 14.39
CA ILE A 56 -2.26 -4.62 15.71
C ILE A 56 -3.08 -3.96 16.82
N ALA A 57 -3.60 -2.74 16.60
CA ALA A 57 -4.49 -2.08 17.55
C ALA A 57 -5.79 -2.88 17.77
N ILE A 58 -6.40 -3.40 16.70
CA ILE A 58 -7.58 -4.27 16.77
C ILE A 58 -7.27 -5.56 17.54
N MET A 59 -6.14 -6.21 17.25
CA MET A 59 -5.70 -7.41 17.97
C MET A 59 -5.44 -7.18 19.46
N ALA A 60 -5.04 -5.95 19.83
CA ALA A 60 -4.89 -5.54 21.22
C ALA A 60 -6.24 -5.28 21.94
N GLY A 61 -7.34 -5.27 21.20
CA GLY A 61 -8.70 -5.05 21.72
C GLY A 61 -9.19 -3.62 21.59
N ALA A 62 -8.53 -2.76 20.82
CA ALA A 62 -9.02 -1.40 20.56
C ALA A 62 -10.31 -1.46 19.71
N THR A 63 -11.26 -0.58 20.01
CA THR A 63 -12.55 -0.48 19.32
C THR A 63 -12.92 0.97 19.00
N GLY A 64 -13.71 1.17 17.94
CA GLY A 64 -14.12 2.51 17.51
C GLY A 64 -12.94 3.45 17.29
N GLU A 65 -13.04 4.66 17.82
CA GLU A 65 -12.00 5.71 17.72
C GLU A 65 -10.67 5.32 18.36
N LEU A 66 -10.64 4.35 19.29
CA LEU A 66 -9.40 3.92 19.93
C LEU A 66 -8.49 3.18 18.96
N ILE A 67 -9.02 2.58 17.89
CA ILE A 67 -8.20 1.87 16.88
C ILE A 67 -7.22 2.86 16.24
N ASP A 68 -7.74 3.99 15.77
CA ASP A 68 -6.93 4.99 15.07
C ASP A 68 -5.98 5.70 16.04
N LYS A 69 -6.44 6.03 17.26
CA LYS A 69 -5.57 6.63 18.29
C LYS A 69 -4.41 5.73 18.71
N VAL A 70 -4.66 4.43 18.93
CA VAL A 70 -3.61 3.47 19.28
C VAL A 70 -2.66 3.24 18.10
N ALA A 71 -3.19 3.14 16.88
CA ALA A 71 -2.38 2.96 15.68
C ALA A 71 -1.47 4.18 15.41
N GLU A 72 -1.99 5.40 15.52
CA GLU A 72 -1.21 6.64 15.37
C GLU A 72 -0.09 6.72 16.40
N ARG A 73 -0.40 6.45 17.68
CA ARG A 73 0.61 6.46 18.75
C ARG A 73 1.73 5.44 18.53
N MET A 74 1.40 4.22 18.05
CA MET A 74 2.42 3.22 17.70
C MET A 74 3.32 3.68 16.54
N VAL A 75 2.76 4.38 15.55
CA VAL A 75 3.51 4.92 14.41
C VAL A 75 4.42 6.06 14.85
N GLU A 76 3.92 6.98 15.67
CA GLU A 76 4.70 8.08 16.26
C GLU A 76 5.88 7.56 17.08
N GLU A 77 5.64 6.56 17.93
CA GLU A 77 6.68 5.94 18.76
C GLU A 77 7.57 4.96 17.97
N ARG A 78 7.28 4.70 16.69
CA ARG A 78 7.98 3.74 15.82
C ARG A 78 8.06 2.31 16.40
N VAL A 79 7.10 1.93 17.25
CA VAL A 79 7.01 0.61 17.88
C VAL A 79 5.64 0.02 17.60
N ILE A 80 5.56 -0.82 16.56
CA ILE A 80 4.32 -1.50 16.15
C ILE A 80 4.38 -2.95 16.65
N ARG A 81 3.93 -3.15 17.88
CA ARG A 81 3.87 -4.47 18.52
C ARG A 81 2.62 -4.59 19.40
N ILE A 82 2.16 -5.81 19.61
CA ILE A 82 0.91 -6.07 20.34
C ILE A 82 1.01 -5.73 21.84
N ASP A 83 2.17 -5.93 22.47
CA ASP A 83 2.43 -5.54 23.86
C ASP A 83 2.33 -4.01 24.02
N LYS A 84 2.94 -3.28 23.09
CA LYS A 84 2.91 -1.82 23.06
C LYS A 84 1.50 -1.28 22.79
N ALA A 85 0.77 -1.89 21.85
CA ALA A 85 -0.61 -1.55 21.57
C ALA A 85 -1.52 -1.70 22.82
N LYS A 86 -1.33 -2.78 23.59
CA LYS A 86 -2.05 -2.98 24.86
C LYS A 86 -1.69 -1.92 25.88
N GLU A 87 -0.41 -1.57 26.02
CA GLU A 87 0.04 -0.50 26.93
C GLU A 87 -0.61 0.85 26.58
N ILE A 88 -0.58 1.23 25.30
CA ILE A 88 -1.18 2.48 24.82
C ILE A 88 -2.68 2.49 25.06
N LEU A 89 -3.37 1.38 24.72
CA LEU A 89 -4.81 1.25 24.92
C LEU A 89 -5.20 1.42 26.39
N GLN A 90 -4.47 0.80 27.32
CA GLN A 90 -4.73 0.94 28.76
C GLN A 90 -4.53 2.37 29.26
N LYS A 91 -3.49 3.07 28.78
CA LYS A 91 -3.27 4.49 29.11
C LYS A 91 -4.44 5.37 28.66
N LEU A 92 -4.89 5.21 27.41
CA LEU A 92 -6.01 5.97 26.85
C LEU A 92 -7.33 5.70 27.61
N LEU A 93 -7.57 4.46 28.02
CA LEU A 93 -8.75 4.11 28.83
C LEU A 93 -8.69 4.71 30.24
N ALA A 94 -7.50 4.73 30.87
CA ALA A 94 -7.30 5.32 32.19
C ALA A 94 -7.47 6.84 32.19
N GLU A 95 -7.01 7.53 31.14
CA GLU A 95 -7.20 8.97 30.94
C GLU A 95 -8.68 9.31 30.78
N LYS A 96 -9.41 8.57 29.94
CA LYS A 96 -10.85 8.78 29.73
C LYS A 96 -11.67 8.59 31.01
N LYS A 97 -11.21 7.73 31.92
CA LYS A 97 -11.85 7.51 33.23
C LYS A 97 -11.58 8.64 34.23
N LYS A 98 -10.53 9.46 34.05
CA LYS A 98 -10.27 10.64 34.87
C LYS A 98 -11.06 11.88 34.43
N GLU A 99 -11.51 11.90 33.17
CA GLU A 99 -12.30 13.00 32.60
C GLU A 99 -13.82 12.81 32.81
N MET A 100 -14.25 11.65 33.31
CA MET A 100 -15.61 11.33 33.76
C MET A 100 -15.75 11.49 35.27
#